data_AF-A0A9D0LNV6-F1
#
_entry.id   AF-A0A9D0LNV6-F1
#
_cell.length_a   1.000
_cell.length_b   1.000
_cell.length_c   1.000
_cell.angle_alpha   90.00
_cell.angle_beta   90.00
_cell.angle_gamma   90.00
#
_symmetry.space_group_name_H-M   'P 1'
#
loop_
_entity.id
_entity.type
_entity.pdbx_description
1 polymer ?
#
loop_
_entity_poly.entity_id
_entity_poly.type
_entity_poly.pdbx_seq_one_letter_code
_entity_poly.pdbx_strand_id
1 'polypeptide(L)'
;GELGATQANILVGILSAIVDNIPVMFAVLSMNPDMPLGQWLLVTLTTGVGGSLLSIGSAAGVALMGQARGRYTFFTHLKWTPAIALGYAAGIVSHLWLNADTF
;
A
#
# COMPACT_ATOMS: atom_id res chain seq x y z
N GLY A 1 -12.78 -11.75 16.92
CA GLY A 1 -13.14 -10.41 16.46
C GLY A 1 -12.61 -10.27 15.07
N GLU A 2 -13.47 -10.43 14.07
CA GLU A 2 -13.06 -10.40 12.66
C GLU A 2 -12.88 -8.95 12.20
N LEU A 3 -11.71 -8.65 11.66
CA LEU A 3 -11.49 -7.42 10.91
C LEU A 3 -12.28 -7.54 9.60
N GLY A 4 -13.12 -6.56 9.27
CA GLY A 4 -13.85 -6.56 8.00
C GLY A 4 -12.89 -6.46 6.80
N ALA A 5 -13.30 -6.97 5.63
CA ALA A 5 -12.46 -7.04 4.41
C ALA A 5 -11.78 -5.70 4.07
N THR A 6 -12.50 -4.58 4.18
CA THR A 6 -11.94 -3.24 3.95
C THR A 6 -10.78 -2.93 4.89
N GLN A 7 -10.93 -3.20 6.19
CA GLN A 7 -9.88 -2.94 7.19
C GLN A 7 -8.68 -3.86 6.95
N ALA A 8 -8.92 -5.14 6.65
CA ALA A 8 -7.87 -6.09 6.31
C ALA A 8 -7.07 -5.61 5.08
N ASN A 9 -7.73 -5.20 4.00
CA ASN A 9 -7.09 -4.74 2.77
C ASN A 9 -6.27 -3.46 2.98
N ILE A 10 -6.74 -2.53 3.82
CA ILE A 10 -5.99 -1.32 4.18
C ILE A 10 -4.76 -1.67 5.03
N LEU A 11 -4.88 -2.59 5.98
CA LEU A 11 -3.77 -3.03 6.83
C LEU A 11 -2.71 -3.81 6.05
N VAL A 12 -3.13 -4.66 5.12
CA VAL A 12 -2.24 -5.37 4.19
C VAL A 12 -1.43 -4.37 3.36
N GLY A 13 -2.05 -3.29 2.89
CA GLY A 13 -1.32 -2.22 2.21
C GLY A 13 -0.28 -1.53 3.09
N ILE A 14 -0.61 -1.24 4.36
CA ILE A 14 0.37 -0.69 5.30
C ILE A 14 1.52 -1.67 5.57
N LEU A 15 1.23 -2.97 5.70
CA LEU A 15 2.25 -4.01 5.83
C LEU A 15 3.17 -4.05 4.60
N SER A 16 2.66 -3.70 3.42
CA SER A 16 3.46 -3.59 2.21
C SER A 16 4.52 -2.47 2.26
N ALA A 17 4.45 -1.55 3.23
CA ALA A 17 5.51 -0.58 3.47
C ALA A 17 6.82 -1.24 3.97
N ILE A 18 6.73 -2.46 4.49
CA ILE A 18 7.84 -3.24 5.04
C ILE A 18 8.17 -4.42 4.11
N VAL A 19 7.13 -5.07 3.59
CA VAL A 19 7.23 -6.23 2.70
C VAL A 19 6.88 -5.82 1.28
N ASP A 20 7.67 -6.20 0.29
CA ASP A 20 7.39 -5.84 -1.11
C ASP A 20 5.99 -6.29 -1.56
N ASN A 21 5.40 -5.55 -2.51
CA ASN A 21 4.03 -5.79 -2.94
C ASN A 21 3.85 -7.16 -3.64
N ILE A 22 4.89 -7.71 -4.27
CA ILE A 22 4.85 -9.01 -4.94
C ILE A 22 4.55 -10.16 -3.96
N PRO A 23 5.34 -10.41 -2.90
CA PRO A 23 5.04 -11.48 -1.95
C PRO A 23 3.74 -11.23 -1.16
N VAL A 24 3.37 -9.98 -0.89
CA VAL A 24 2.10 -9.65 -0.23
C VAL A 24 0.91 -10.05 -1.10
N MET A 25 0.89 -9.63 -2.37
CA MET A 25 -0.19 -10.00 -3.29
C MET A 25 -0.22 -11.50 -3.57
N PHE A 26 0.96 -12.15 -3.65
CA PHE A 26 1.02 -13.61 -3.77
C PHE A 26 0.35 -14.31 -2.58
N ALA A 27 0.56 -13.84 -1.35
CA ALA A 27 -0.09 -14.39 -0.17
C ALA A 27 -1.62 -14.19 -0.22
N VAL A 28 -2.10 -13.00 -0.57
CA VAL A 28 -3.54 -12.70 -0.70
C VAL A 28 -4.20 -13.59 -1.77
N LEU A 29 -3.58 -13.73 -2.94
CA LEU A 29 -4.07 -14.59 -4.01
C LEU A 29 -4.09 -16.08 -3.58
N SER A 30 -3.08 -16.53 -2.85
CA SER A 30 -2.99 -17.92 -2.37
C SER A 30 -4.05 -18.25 -1.31
N MET A 31 -4.45 -17.26 -0.50
CA MET A 31 -5.55 -17.40 0.46
C MET A 31 -6.91 -17.53 -0.23
N ASN A 32 -7.03 -17.08 -1.49
CA ASN A 32 -8.25 -17.03 -2.28
C ASN A 32 -9.49 -16.60 -1.48
N PRO A 33 -9.45 -15.41 -0.84
CA PRO A 33 -10.58 -14.92 -0.05
C PRO A 33 -11.77 -14.62 -0.95
N ASP A 34 -12.98 -14.98 -0.50
CA ASP A 34 -14.21 -14.56 -1.16
C ASP A 34 -14.49 -13.09 -0.84
N MET A 35 -14.26 -12.21 -1.82
CA MET A 35 -14.49 -10.78 -1.68
C MET A 35 -14.91 -10.15 -3.01
N PRO A 36 -15.78 -9.11 -2.99
CA PRO A 36 -16.28 -8.48 -4.20
C PRO A 36 -15.17 -7.72 -4.93
N LEU A 37 -15.42 -7.36 -6.21
CA LEU A 37 -14.44 -6.71 -7.07
C LEU A 37 -13.87 -5.43 -6.43
N GLY A 38 -14.69 -4.64 -5.75
CA GLY A 38 -14.24 -3.43 -5.05
C GLY A 38 -13.16 -3.69 -4.00
N GLN A 39 -13.19 -4.85 -3.34
CA GLN A 39 -12.17 -5.26 -2.36
C GLN A 39 -10.89 -5.76 -3.04
N TRP A 40 -10.99 -6.46 -4.17
CA TRP A 40 -9.83 -6.84 -4.99
C TRP A 40 -9.08 -5.64 -5.54
N LEU A 41 -9.82 -4.63 -6.00
CA LEU A 41 -9.25 -3.37 -6.45
C LEU A 41 -8.66 -2.59 -5.26
N LEU A 42 -9.33 -2.59 -4.11
CA LEU A 42 -8.82 -1.93 -2.91
C LEU A 42 -7.50 -2.53 -2.45
N VAL A 43 -7.39 -3.86 -2.31
CA VAL A 43 -6.14 -4.51 -1.88
C VAL A 43 -5.01 -4.27 -2.89
N THR A 44 -5.33 -4.26 -4.18
CA THR A 44 -4.34 -3.98 -5.22
C THR A 44 -3.82 -2.55 -5.12
N LEU A 45 -4.72 -1.58 -4.92
CA LEU A 45 -4.35 -0.17 -4.71
C LEU A 45 -3.52 0.00 -3.44
N THR A 46 -4.00 -0.52 -2.31
CA THR A 46 -3.37 -0.34 -1.00
C THR A 46 -2.01 -1.01 -0.94
N THR A 47 -1.87 -2.21 -1.52
CA THR A 47 -0.58 -2.92 -1.60
C THR A 47 0.36 -2.25 -2.59
N GLY A 48 -0.15 -1.75 -3.72
CA GLY A 48 0.65 -1.03 -4.72
C GLY A 48 1.22 0.30 -4.20
N VAL A 49 0.41 1.08 -3.47
CA VAL A 49 0.81 2.39 -2.93
C VAL A 49 1.52 2.25 -1.58
N GLY A 50 1.16 1.25 -0.78
CA GLY A 50 1.65 1.06 0.59
C GLY A 50 3.18 0.97 0.73
N GLY A 51 3.85 0.36 -0.25
CA GLY A 51 5.32 0.30 -0.34
C GLY A 51 6.02 1.67 -0.32
N SER A 52 5.30 2.74 -0.69
CA SER A 52 5.83 4.11 -0.70
C SER A 52 5.88 4.77 0.68
N LEU A 53 5.26 4.23 1.73
CA LEU A 53 5.17 4.88 3.05
C LEU A 53 6.53 4.98 3.78
N LEU A 54 7.44 4.03 3.56
CA LEU A 54 8.74 3.94 4.23
C LEU A 54 9.95 3.99 3.28
N SER A 55 9.75 4.12 1.97
CA SER A 55 10.79 4.03 0.91
C SER A 55 11.61 2.73 0.85
N ILE A 56 11.62 1.90 1.89
CA ILE A 56 12.31 0.60 1.93
C ILE A 56 11.42 -0.51 1.36
N GLY A 57 10.09 -0.43 1.57
CA GLY A 57 9.13 -1.42 1.07
C GLY A 57 8.86 -1.40 -0.43
N SER A 58 9.67 -0.68 -1.21
CA SER A 58 9.56 -0.65 -2.67
C SER A 58 10.93 -0.61 -3.32
N ALA A 59 11.15 -1.47 -4.32
CA ALA A 59 12.38 -1.52 -5.11
C ALA A 59 12.75 -0.14 -5.71
N ALA A 60 11.76 0.64 -6.13
CA ALA A 60 11.97 2.00 -6.64
C ALA A 60 12.53 2.96 -5.58
N GLY A 61 12.03 2.86 -4.35
CA GLY A 61 12.51 3.68 -3.23
C GLY A 61 13.95 3.33 -2.84
N VAL A 62 14.28 2.03 -2.79
CA VAL A 62 15.66 1.56 -2.53
C VAL A 62 16.61 1.96 -3.66
N ALA A 63 16.18 1.85 -4.93
CA ALA A 63 16.97 2.27 -6.08
C ALA A 63 17.24 3.79 -6.04
N LEU A 64 16.23 4.61 -5.74
CA LEU A 64 16.39 6.06 -5.62
C LEU A 64 17.37 6.44 -4.51
N MET A 65 17.27 5.80 -3.33
CA MET A 65 18.24 6.00 -2.24
C MET A 65 19.66 5.58 -2.64
N GLY A 66 19.79 4.54 -3.47
CA GLY A 66 21.06 4.09 -4.02
C GLY A 66 21.68 5.06 -5.03
N GLN A 67 20.87 5.67 -5.90
CA GLN A 67 21.32 6.61 -6.94
C GLN A 67 21.57 8.02 -6.36
N ALA A 68 20.68 8.51 -5.49
CA ALA A 68 20.75 9.85 -4.91
C ALA A 68 21.47 9.88 -3.55
N ARG A 69 22.55 9.09 -3.43
CA ARG A 69 23.37 9.00 -2.20
C ARG A 69 23.75 10.39 -1.70
N GLY A 70 23.45 10.65 -0.43
CA GLY A 70 23.71 11.92 0.26
C GLY A 70 22.63 13.00 0.09
N ARG A 71 21.70 12.87 -0.87
CA ARG A 71 20.56 13.80 -1.05
C ARG A 71 19.23 13.20 -0.60
N TYR A 72 19.03 11.92 -0.89
CA TYR A 72 17.81 11.19 -0.54
C TYR A 72 18.15 10.00 0.36
N THR A 73 17.66 10.04 1.60
CA THR A 73 17.91 9.01 2.63
C THR A 73 16.58 8.56 3.23
N PHE A 74 16.59 7.42 3.91
CA PHE A 74 15.43 6.93 4.65
C PHE A 74 14.84 7.98 5.60
N PHE A 75 15.67 8.67 6.37
CA PHE A 75 15.20 9.72 7.29
C PHE A 75 14.65 10.95 6.56
N THR A 76 15.23 11.31 5.42
CA THR A 76 14.69 12.38 4.58
C THR A 76 13.30 12.01 4.05
N HIS A 77 13.11 10.76 3.64
CA HIS A 77 11.81 10.26 3.21
C HIS A 77 10.81 10.19 4.38
N LEU A 78 11.24 9.75 5.57
CA LEU A 78 10.38 9.63 6.75
C LEU A 78 9.74 10.97 7.15
N LYS A 79 10.42 12.10 6.90
CA LYS A 79 9.85 13.45 7.09
C LYS A 79 8.63 13.70 6.20
N TRP A 80 8.55 13.05 5.04
CA TRP A 80 7.45 13.15 4.09
C TRP A 80 6.41 12.04 4.25
N THR A 81 6.67 11.02 5.08
CA THR A 81 5.70 9.94 5.36
C THR A 81 4.31 10.46 5.74
N PRO A 82 4.12 11.54 6.53
CA PRO A 82 2.78 12.09 6.79
C PRO A 82 2.05 12.54 5.51
N ALA A 83 2.76 13.22 4.59
CA ALA A 83 2.19 13.64 3.31
C ALA A 83 1.86 12.44 2.40
N ILE A 84 2.73 11.43 2.40
CA ILE A 84 2.51 10.19 1.65
C ILE A 84 1.33 9.41 2.23
N ALA A 85 1.20 9.35 3.57
CA ALA A 85 0.08 8.73 4.26
C ALA A 85 -1.25 9.45 3.97
N LEU A 86 -1.23 10.78 3.84
CA LEU A 86 -2.39 11.53 3.36
C LEU A 86 -2.76 11.14 1.92
N GLY A 87 -1.78 10.98 1.04
CA GLY A 87 -2.00 10.48 -0.32
C GLY A 87 -2.58 9.05 -0.34
N TYR A 88 -2.09 8.17 0.53
CA TYR A 88 -2.62 6.82 0.72
C TYR A 88 -4.09 6.83 1.17
N ALA A 89 -4.41 7.65 2.18
CA ALA A 89 -5.78 7.83 2.65
C ALA A 89 -6.68 8.42 1.55
N ALA A 90 -6.21 9.44 0.83
CA ALA A 90 -6.94 10.05 -0.28
C ALA A 90 -7.20 9.04 -1.42
N GLY A 91 -6.24 8.17 -1.72
CA GLY A 91 -6.40 7.07 -2.67
C GLY A 91 -7.50 6.09 -2.24
N ILE A 92 -7.51 5.68 -0.98
CA ILE A 92 -8.57 4.81 -0.42
C ILE A 92 -9.93 5.48 -0.52
N VAL A 93 -10.06 6.74 -0.09
CA VAL A 93 -11.34 7.47 -0.15
C VAL A 93 -11.81 7.61 -1.59
N SER A 94 -10.91 7.95 -2.52
CA SER A 94 -11.22 8.05 -3.94
C SER A 94 -11.66 6.70 -4.52
N HIS A 95 -11.01 5.61 -4.11
CA HIS A 95 -11.39 4.26 -4.52
C HIS A 95 -12.79 3.88 -4.04
N LEU A 96 -13.09 4.11 -2.76
CA LEU A 96 -14.40 3.84 -2.17
C LEU A 96 -15.50 4.67 -2.84
N TRP A 97 -15.18 5.90 -3.25
CA TRP A 97 -16.13 6.77 -3.94
C TRP A 97 -16.35 6.36 -5.40
N LEU A 98 -15.28 6.13 -6.16
CA LEU A 98 -15.36 5.81 -7.60
C LEU A 98 -15.86 4.39 -7.88
N ASN A 99 -15.61 3.46 -6.95
CA ASN A 99 -15.96 2.04 -7.12
C ASN A 99 -17.09 1.60 -6.19
N ALA A 100 -17.90 2.54 -5.67
CA ALA A 100 -18.98 2.26 -4.72
C ALA A 100 -19.92 1.13 -5.19
N ASP A 101 -20.21 1.06 -6.50
CA ASP A 101 -21.09 0.06 -7.10
C ASP A 101 -20.50 -1.36 -7.16
N THR A 102 -19.22 -1.53 -6.81
CA THR A 102 -18.49 -2.81 -6.90
C THR A 102 -18.30 -3.50 -5.55
N PHE A 103 -18.88 -2.94 -4.48
CA PHE A 103 -18.81 -3.42 -3.10
C PHE A 103 -20.05 -4.20 -2.66
#